data_AF-A0A6C0LEA7-F1
#
_entry.id   AF-A0A6C0LEA7-F1
#
_cell.length_a   1.000
_cell.length_b   1.000
_cell.length_c   1.000
_cell.angle_alpha   90.00
_cell.angle_beta   90.00
_cell.angle_gamma   90.00
#
_symmetry.space_group_name_H-M   'P 1'
#
loop_
_entity.id
_entity.type
_entity.pdbx_description
1 polymer ?
#
loop_
_entity_poly.entity_id
_entity_poly.type
_entity_poly.pdbx_seq_one_letter_code
_entity_poly.pdbx_strand_id
1 'polypeptide(L)'
;MKEATKVSEVSEVSEVSEVSEVSEVSEVSEVSEVSEVSEVSESTPDTQVSIAEVQESTAPTTTGPAGPSGNNGVPEKLKRVIFALPGDNFSSKFLISWTSTISKVMDTRKYDILISPATGSYVSFVRMKTLGLDTLRGDTQKPFNNEDFDLWVTIDSDIIFTPEQVIELIESTEHHPVVAGMYRMADLTNYAFVKDWDINYFKENGTFKFSTPEEIDVWKKETSFKYYPVAYTGMGFMAVKKEVFDKMRYPYFDAELNIIIADDGKVIRDICSEDVAFSKNIIKAGYQIMINTDIRVGHLKQLVI
;
A
#
# COMPACT_ATOMS: atom_id res chain seq x y z
N MET A 1 22.52 54.53 66.50
CA MET A 1 23.41 53.67 65.67
C MET A 1 23.23 54.09 64.22
N LYS A 2 24.30 54.61 63.61
CA LYS A 2 24.41 54.94 62.19
C LYS A 2 25.18 53.81 61.53
N GLU A 3 24.72 53.35 60.36
CA GLU A 3 25.53 52.83 59.24
C GLU A 3 24.54 52.61 58.06
N ALA A 4 24.56 53.45 57.02
CA ALA A 4 25.43 53.38 55.81
C ALA A 4 24.95 52.26 54.86
N THR A 5 24.09 52.56 53.88
CA THR A 5 24.37 53.09 52.52
C THR A 5 25.17 52.14 51.62
N LYS A 6 24.41 51.36 50.84
CA LYS A 6 24.52 51.03 49.40
C LYS A 6 25.82 51.39 48.66
N VAL A 7 26.47 50.39 48.05
CA VAL A 7 27.12 50.48 46.73
C VAL A 7 26.92 49.16 45.96
N SER A 8 26.61 49.33 44.69
CA SER A 8 26.41 48.38 43.59
C SER A 8 27.70 47.82 43.01
N GLU A 9 27.68 46.62 42.41
CA GLU A 9 28.03 46.43 40.99
C GLU A 9 27.74 44.98 40.52
N VAL A 10 27.44 44.88 39.24
CA VAL A 10 27.01 43.71 38.45
C VAL A 10 28.17 43.28 37.57
N SER A 11 28.39 41.97 37.40
CA SER A 11 28.84 41.34 36.14
C SER A 11 28.97 39.82 36.36
N GLU A 12 28.16 39.02 35.65
CA GLU A 12 28.57 38.03 34.62
C GLU A 12 29.38 36.83 35.20
N VAL A 13 29.09 35.55 34.95
CA VAL A 13 28.81 34.85 33.70
C VAL A 13 28.10 33.52 34.04
N SER A 14 27.20 33.10 33.16
CA SER A 14 26.61 31.77 33.05
C SER A 14 27.54 30.80 32.31
N GLU A 15 27.88 29.65 32.89
CA GLU A 15 28.41 28.49 32.16
C GLU A 15 27.66 27.21 32.59
N VAL A 16 26.74 26.76 31.73
CA VAL A 16 26.86 25.63 30.78
C VAL A 16 26.81 24.27 31.50
N SER A 17 25.62 23.67 31.44
CA SER A 17 25.35 22.27 31.74
C SER A 17 26.10 21.37 30.75
N GLU A 18 26.80 20.38 31.31
CA GLU A 18 27.57 19.38 30.57
C GLU A 18 26.71 18.62 29.54
N VAL A 19 27.38 18.38 28.41
CA VAL A 19 26.91 17.81 27.16
C VAL A 19 26.56 16.33 27.36
N SER A 20 25.33 15.95 26.98
CA SER A 20 24.95 14.54 26.85
C SER A 20 25.71 13.89 25.69
N GLU A 21 26.30 12.74 25.99
CA GLU A 21 27.15 11.93 25.13
C GLU A 21 26.54 11.68 23.74
N VAL A 22 27.38 11.89 22.73
CA VAL A 22 27.14 11.59 21.32
C VAL A 22 27.09 10.07 21.17
N SER A 23 25.96 9.53 20.69
CA SER A 23 25.85 8.12 20.31
C SER A 23 26.71 7.89 19.07
N GLU A 24 27.62 6.92 19.18
CA GLU A 24 28.57 6.54 18.15
C GLU A 24 27.86 6.17 16.83
N VAL A 25 28.42 6.70 15.75
CA VAL A 25 28.07 6.41 14.36
C VAL A 25 28.43 4.95 14.09
N SER A 26 27.45 4.13 13.73
CA SER A 26 27.70 2.76 13.30
C SER A 26 28.41 2.79 11.94
N GLU A 27 29.57 2.16 11.91
CA GLU A 27 30.45 2.10 10.75
C GLU A 27 29.80 1.45 9.53
N VAL A 28 30.17 2.01 8.39
CA VAL A 28 29.81 1.58 7.03
C VAL A 28 30.32 0.16 6.80
N SER A 29 29.42 -0.77 6.48
CA SER A 29 29.80 -2.13 6.10
C SER A 29 30.51 -2.10 4.74
N GLU A 30 31.74 -2.61 4.73
CA GLU A 30 32.58 -2.73 3.56
C GLU A 30 31.92 -3.57 2.45
N VAL A 31 32.13 -3.08 1.22
CA VAL A 31 31.75 -3.72 -0.04
C VAL A 31 32.55 -5.00 -0.20
N SER A 32 31.88 -6.15 -0.27
CA SER A 32 32.52 -7.41 -0.64
C SER A 32 32.72 -7.45 -2.15
N GLU A 33 33.95 -7.73 -2.55
CA GLU A 33 34.40 -7.79 -3.94
C GLU A 33 33.64 -8.84 -4.78
N VAL A 34 33.41 -8.45 -6.02
CA VAL A 34 32.81 -9.23 -7.10
C VAL A 34 33.69 -10.44 -7.41
N SER A 35 33.16 -11.65 -7.23
CA SER A 35 33.78 -12.87 -7.76
C SER A 35 33.32 -13.09 -9.20
N GLU A 36 34.29 -13.40 -10.06
CA GLU A 36 34.18 -13.49 -11.50
C GLU A 36 33.14 -14.50 -12.01
N VAL A 37 32.58 -14.12 -13.16
CA VAL A 37 31.60 -14.83 -13.99
C VAL A 37 32.15 -16.19 -14.42
N SER A 38 31.43 -17.27 -14.10
CA SER A 38 31.56 -18.54 -14.82
C SER A 38 30.46 -18.63 -15.87
N GLU A 39 30.87 -18.63 -17.13
CA GLU A 39 30.00 -18.92 -18.28
C GLU A 39 29.32 -20.28 -18.07
N VAL A 40 27.99 -20.32 -18.18
CA VAL A 40 27.25 -21.56 -18.43
C VAL A 40 26.29 -21.35 -19.59
N SER A 41 26.42 -22.32 -20.49
CA SER A 41 25.88 -22.51 -21.83
C SER A 41 24.36 -22.53 -21.96
N GLU A 42 23.95 -22.05 -23.14
CA GLU A 42 22.70 -22.20 -23.90
C GLU A 42 21.68 -23.31 -23.52
N SER A 43 20.40 -22.87 -23.50
CA SER A 43 19.19 -23.51 -24.09
C SER A 43 18.64 -24.78 -23.37
N THR A 44 17.35 -25.04 -23.13
CA THR A 44 15.99 -24.75 -23.68
C THR A 44 14.95 -25.29 -22.63
N PRO A 45 13.62 -25.38 -22.88
CA PRO A 45 12.61 -24.37 -23.24
C PRO A 45 11.43 -24.33 -22.22
N ASP A 46 10.50 -23.39 -22.47
CA ASP A 46 9.19 -23.22 -21.81
C ASP A 46 8.44 -24.52 -21.47
N THR A 47 8.16 -24.71 -20.19
CA THR A 47 7.15 -25.68 -19.73
C THR A 47 5.76 -25.08 -19.93
N GLN A 48 5.17 -25.31 -21.09
CA GLN A 48 3.72 -25.22 -21.27
C GLN A 48 3.05 -26.29 -20.39
N VAL A 49 2.30 -25.85 -19.38
CA VAL A 49 1.37 -26.71 -18.66
C VAL A 49 0.15 -26.91 -19.56
N SER A 50 0.10 -28.03 -20.27
CA SER A 50 -1.08 -28.48 -21.01
C SER A 50 -2.17 -28.89 -20.03
N ILE A 51 -3.27 -28.14 -19.99
CA ILE A 51 -4.50 -28.56 -19.32
C ILE A 51 -5.14 -29.64 -20.19
N ALA A 52 -5.26 -30.85 -19.65
CA ALA A 52 -5.92 -31.97 -20.31
C ALA A 52 -7.40 -31.64 -20.59
N GLU A 53 -7.83 -31.92 -21.83
CA GLU A 53 -9.24 -31.88 -22.24
C GLU A 53 -10.08 -32.77 -21.31
N VAL A 54 -11.05 -32.16 -20.63
CA VAL A 54 -12.09 -32.89 -19.92
C VAL A 54 -13.12 -33.31 -20.96
N GLN A 55 -13.20 -34.62 -21.22
CA GLN A 55 -14.22 -35.24 -22.05
C GLN A 55 -15.62 -34.91 -21.52
N GLU A 56 -16.48 -34.44 -22.43
CA GLU A 56 -17.91 -34.25 -22.17
C GLU A 56 -18.57 -35.56 -21.72
N SER A 57 -19.13 -35.53 -20.51
CA SER A 57 -20.03 -36.54 -20.00
C SER A 57 -21.42 -36.33 -20.61
N THR A 58 -21.83 -37.22 -21.50
CA THR A 58 -23.21 -37.29 -22.00
C THR A 58 -24.11 -37.89 -20.91
N ALA A 59 -24.96 -37.07 -20.29
CA ALA A 59 -26.06 -37.53 -19.43
C ALA A 59 -27.39 -37.56 -20.22
N PRO A 60 -28.32 -38.50 -19.91
CA PRO A 60 -29.45 -38.81 -20.77
C PRO A 60 -30.66 -37.89 -20.55
N THR A 61 -31.33 -37.60 -21.66
CA THR A 61 -32.61 -36.88 -21.75
C THR A 61 -33.69 -37.55 -20.90
N THR A 62 -34.18 -36.85 -19.88
CA THR A 62 -35.46 -37.16 -19.24
C THR A 62 -36.40 -35.96 -19.36
N THR A 63 -37.49 -36.17 -20.09
CA THR A 63 -38.61 -35.24 -20.24
C THR A 63 -39.58 -35.41 -19.06
N GLY A 64 -39.79 -34.35 -18.28
CA GLY A 64 -40.79 -34.24 -17.21
C GLY A 64 -41.19 -32.77 -16.96
N PRO A 65 -42.39 -32.50 -16.43
CA PRO A 65 -43.26 -31.41 -16.92
C PRO A 65 -42.97 -30.03 -16.34
N ALA A 66 -43.36 -29.01 -17.12
CA ALA A 66 -43.23 -27.59 -16.85
C ALA A 66 -43.83 -27.17 -15.48
N GLY A 67 -42.97 -26.61 -14.62
CA GLY A 67 -43.33 -25.82 -13.44
C GLY A 67 -43.11 -24.31 -13.69
N PRO A 68 -43.68 -23.43 -12.86
CA PRO A 68 -44.15 -22.11 -13.27
C PRO A 68 -43.02 -21.11 -13.50
N SER A 69 -43.24 -20.27 -14.52
CA SER A 69 -42.48 -19.08 -14.89
C SER A 69 -42.10 -18.21 -13.69
N GLY A 70 -40.83 -18.24 -13.30
CA GLY A 70 -40.23 -17.33 -12.32
C GLY A 70 -39.24 -16.40 -13.01
N ASN A 71 -39.53 -15.10 -12.94
CA ASN A 71 -38.67 -13.95 -13.26
C ASN A 71 -37.41 -14.18 -14.12
N ASN A 72 -37.48 -13.78 -15.39
CA ASN A 72 -36.30 -13.48 -16.21
C ASN A 72 -35.64 -12.17 -15.74
N GLY A 73 -35.10 -12.17 -14.52
CA GLY A 73 -34.12 -11.16 -14.11
C GLY A 73 -32.81 -11.45 -14.83
N VAL A 74 -32.26 -10.47 -15.54
CA VAL A 74 -30.89 -10.57 -16.08
C VAL A 74 -29.97 -10.95 -14.91
N PRO A 75 -29.12 -12.01 -15.03
CA PRO A 75 -28.16 -12.33 -13.98
C PRO A 75 -27.33 -11.10 -13.68
N GLU A 76 -27.33 -10.65 -12.41
CA GLU A 76 -26.53 -9.52 -11.99
C GLU A 76 -25.06 -9.83 -12.27
N LYS A 77 -24.39 -8.99 -13.08
CA LYS A 77 -22.98 -9.17 -13.42
C LYS A 77 -22.16 -9.07 -12.13
N LEU A 78 -21.43 -10.13 -11.81
CA LEU A 78 -20.53 -10.14 -10.66
C LEU A 78 -19.45 -9.07 -10.85
N LYS A 79 -19.13 -8.34 -9.77
CA LYS A 79 -18.03 -7.37 -9.76
C LYS A 79 -16.71 -8.10 -9.78
N ARG A 80 -15.85 -7.81 -10.75
CA ARG A 80 -14.55 -8.44 -10.89
C ARG A 80 -13.51 -7.77 -10.01
N VAL A 81 -13.02 -8.49 -9.02
CA VAL A 81 -12.00 -8.05 -8.05
C VAL A 81 -10.70 -8.77 -8.34
N ILE A 82 -9.63 -8.02 -8.60
CA ILE A 82 -8.29 -8.56 -8.77
C ILE A 82 -7.51 -8.33 -7.49
N PHE A 83 -7.10 -9.41 -6.84
CA PHE A 83 -6.21 -9.37 -5.69
C PHE A 83 -4.75 -9.40 -6.13
N ALA A 84 -4.07 -8.26 -6.00
CA ALA A 84 -2.64 -8.11 -6.19
C ALA A 84 -1.88 -8.52 -4.94
N LEU A 85 -1.02 -9.52 -5.08
CA LEU A 85 -0.24 -10.08 -3.97
C LEU A 85 1.26 -9.96 -4.28
N PRO A 86 1.91 -8.83 -3.92
CA PRO A 86 3.36 -8.71 -4.03
C PRO A 86 4.08 -9.57 -2.98
N GLY A 87 5.16 -10.21 -3.40
CA GLY A 87 5.97 -11.11 -2.60
C GLY A 87 5.74 -12.59 -2.91
N ASP A 88 6.68 -13.41 -2.48
CA ASP A 88 6.68 -14.87 -2.65
C ASP A 88 6.79 -15.63 -1.31
N ASN A 89 6.89 -14.92 -0.19
CA ASN A 89 6.96 -15.48 1.15
C ASN A 89 5.79 -14.98 2.00
N PHE A 90 4.94 -15.90 2.42
CA PHE A 90 3.71 -15.63 3.18
C PHE A 90 3.70 -16.43 4.47
N SER A 91 3.30 -15.80 5.57
CA SER A 91 3.18 -16.47 6.86
C SER A 91 2.02 -17.48 6.88
N SER A 92 2.06 -18.46 7.79
CA SER A 92 0.93 -19.36 8.02
C SER A 92 -0.36 -18.61 8.39
N LYS A 93 -0.23 -17.49 9.12
CA LYS A 93 -1.35 -16.61 9.45
C LYS A 93 -1.94 -15.97 8.19
N PHE A 94 -1.10 -15.48 7.27
CA PHE A 94 -1.54 -14.96 5.99
C PHE A 94 -2.31 -16.03 5.21
N LEU A 95 -1.76 -17.24 5.08
CA LEU A 95 -2.39 -18.34 4.33
C LEU A 95 -3.78 -18.71 4.89
N ILE A 96 -3.92 -18.75 6.21
CA ILE A 96 -5.21 -19.00 6.88
C ILE A 96 -6.22 -17.87 6.59
N SER A 97 -5.80 -16.62 6.77
CA SER A 97 -6.63 -15.43 6.49
C SER A 97 -7.06 -15.37 5.03
N TRP A 98 -6.13 -15.62 4.10
CA TRP A 98 -6.36 -15.63 2.67
C TRP A 98 -7.35 -16.71 2.24
N THR A 99 -7.16 -17.95 2.70
CA THR A 99 -8.06 -19.07 2.38
C THR A 99 -9.48 -18.81 2.90
N SER A 100 -9.59 -18.26 4.12
CA SER A 100 -10.88 -17.89 4.71
C SER A 100 -11.55 -16.73 3.95
N THR A 101 -10.75 -15.79 3.45
CA THR A 101 -11.21 -14.66 2.63
C THR A 101 -11.80 -15.13 1.32
N ILE A 102 -11.11 -16.02 0.59
CA ILE A 102 -11.63 -16.59 -0.65
C ILE A 102 -12.99 -17.25 -0.42
N SER A 103 -13.10 -18.13 0.60
CA SER A 103 -14.37 -18.78 0.93
C SER A 103 -15.48 -17.76 1.18
N LYS A 104 -15.22 -16.78 2.05
CA LYS A 104 -16.23 -15.79 2.45
C LYS A 104 -16.65 -14.88 1.31
N VAL A 105 -15.70 -14.43 0.48
CA VAL A 105 -15.97 -13.58 -0.69
C VAL A 105 -16.80 -14.34 -1.71
N MET A 106 -16.48 -15.60 -2.00
CA MET A 106 -17.28 -16.44 -2.91
C MET A 106 -18.71 -16.70 -2.37
N ASP A 107 -18.86 -16.90 -1.06
CA ASP A 107 -20.17 -17.10 -0.42
C ASP A 107 -21.11 -15.89 -0.58
N THR A 108 -20.56 -14.67 -0.72
CA THR A 108 -21.38 -13.48 -0.97
C THR A 108 -22.11 -13.53 -2.31
N ARG A 109 -21.59 -14.29 -3.29
CA ARG A 109 -22.05 -14.31 -4.69
C ARG A 109 -22.17 -12.93 -5.34
N LYS A 110 -21.37 -11.96 -4.89
CA LYS A 110 -21.30 -10.61 -5.46
C LYS A 110 -20.08 -10.41 -6.37
N TYR A 111 -19.05 -11.22 -6.18
CA TYR A 111 -17.71 -10.97 -6.74
C TYR A 111 -17.20 -12.15 -7.57
N ASP A 112 -16.59 -11.83 -8.71
CA ASP A 112 -15.71 -12.69 -9.49
C ASP A 112 -14.27 -12.33 -9.10
N ILE A 113 -13.45 -13.30 -8.65
CA ILE A 113 -12.13 -12.99 -8.09
C ILE A 113 -11.01 -13.56 -8.94
N LEU A 114 -9.95 -12.76 -9.10
CA LEU A 114 -8.71 -13.14 -9.76
C LEU A 114 -7.53 -12.82 -8.85
N ILE A 115 -6.43 -13.54 -9.00
CA ILE A 115 -5.21 -13.33 -8.21
C ILE A 115 -4.09 -12.93 -9.17
N SER A 116 -3.40 -11.83 -8.87
CA SER A 116 -2.26 -11.33 -9.63
C SER A 116 -1.02 -11.22 -8.72
N PRO A 117 -0.23 -12.29 -8.59
CA PRO A 117 0.97 -12.27 -7.78
C PRO A 117 2.17 -11.69 -8.54
N ALA A 118 3.15 -11.14 -7.83
CA ALA A 118 4.45 -10.79 -8.40
C ALA A 118 5.54 -10.79 -7.32
N THR A 119 6.78 -11.07 -7.71
CA THR A 119 7.96 -10.96 -6.84
C THR A 119 9.11 -10.24 -7.56
N GLY A 120 10.04 -9.69 -6.78
CA GLY A 120 11.20 -8.96 -7.27
C GLY A 120 11.81 -8.04 -6.22
N SER A 121 13.06 -7.64 -6.42
CA SER A 121 13.79 -6.76 -5.51
C SER A 121 13.42 -5.27 -5.62
N TYR A 122 12.82 -4.87 -6.74
CA TYR A 122 12.39 -3.49 -6.97
C TYR A 122 10.87 -3.37 -6.93
N VAL A 123 10.36 -2.84 -5.81
CA VAL A 123 8.92 -2.88 -5.46
C VAL A 123 8.05 -2.18 -6.51
N SER A 124 8.50 -1.07 -7.11
CA SER A 124 7.74 -0.40 -8.18
C SER A 124 7.47 -1.33 -9.36
N PHE A 125 8.43 -2.17 -9.75
CA PHE A 125 8.21 -3.16 -10.81
C PHE A 125 7.33 -4.32 -10.36
N VAL A 126 7.43 -4.73 -9.10
CA VAL A 126 6.52 -5.73 -8.53
C VAL A 126 5.07 -5.24 -8.62
N ARG A 127 4.79 -4.00 -8.20
CA ARG A 127 3.46 -3.39 -8.31
C ARG A 127 2.99 -3.25 -9.76
N MET A 128 3.88 -2.90 -10.69
CA MET A 128 3.52 -2.89 -12.12
C MET A 128 3.14 -4.28 -12.63
N LYS A 129 3.87 -5.33 -12.23
CA LYS A 129 3.58 -6.71 -12.62
C LYS A 129 2.24 -7.21 -12.07
N THR A 130 1.82 -6.80 -10.86
CA THR A 130 0.49 -7.15 -10.33
C THR A 130 -0.67 -6.41 -11.02
N LEU A 131 -0.38 -5.42 -11.88
CA LEU A 131 -1.32 -4.86 -12.84
C LEU A 131 -1.24 -5.53 -14.22
N GLY A 132 -0.47 -6.61 -14.35
CA GLY A 132 -0.20 -7.27 -15.62
C GLY A 132 0.43 -6.32 -16.64
N LEU A 133 1.39 -5.47 -16.23
CA LEU A 133 2.17 -4.54 -17.08
C LEU A 133 3.54 -5.13 -17.43
N ASP A 134 4.12 -4.71 -18.56
CA ASP A 134 5.40 -5.22 -19.08
C ASP A 134 6.13 -4.12 -19.83
N THR A 135 7.42 -3.91 -19.54
CA THR A 135 8.21 -2.81 -20.11
C THR A 135 8.20 -2.79 -21.65
N LEU A 136 8.16 -3.94 -22.32
CA LEU A 136 8.24 -4.03 -23.78
C LEU A 136 6.96 -3.59 -24.49
N ARG A 137 5.84 -3.39 -23.77
CA ARG A 137 4.58 -2.92 -24.34
C ARG A 137 4.49 -1.39 -24.52
N GLY A 138 5.50 -0.64 -24.10
CA GLY A 138 5.57 0.82 -24.32
C GLY A 138 4.79 1.66 -23.31
N ASP A 139 4.64 2.95 -23.59
CA ASP A 139 4.19 3.97 -22.61
C ASP A 139 2.67 4.19 -22.55
N THR A 140 1.90 3.54 -23.43
CA THR A 140 0.44 3.67 -23.52
C THR A 140 -0.32 2.57 -22.78
N GLN A 141 0.40 1.75 -22.01
CA GLN A 141 -0.16 0.58 -21.34
C GLN A 141 -1.26 0.91 -20.34
N LYS A 142 -2.28 0.06 -20.33
CA LYS A 142 -3.34 0.00 -19.32
C LYS A 142 -3.24 -1.31 -18.52
N PRO A 143 -3.68 -1.33 -17.25
CA PRO A 143 -3.71 -2.56 -16.46
C PRO A 143 -4.39 -3.69 -17.22
N PHE A 144 -3.83 -4.89 -17.10
CA PHE A 144 -4.33 -6.13 -17.70
C PHE A 144 -4.59 -5.99 -19.21
N ASN A 145 -3.77 -5.18 -19.90
CA ASN A 145 -3.95 -4.90 -21.33
C ASN A 145 -5.37 -4.41 -21.68
N ASN A 146 -5.96 -3.59 -20.80
CA ASN A 146 -7.31 -3.05 -20.93
C ASN A 146 -8.43 -4.12 -20.86
N GLU A 147 -8.15 -5.30 -20.29
CA GLU A 147 -9.19 -6.23 -19.88
C GLU A 147 -10.09 -5.62 -18.79
N ASP A 148 -11.36 -6.01 -18.78
CA ASP A 148 -12.36 -5.47 -17.87
C ASP A 148 -12.17 -6.02 -16.46
N PHE A 149 -12.18 -5.12 -15.47
CA PHE A 149 -12.18 -5.39 -14.04
C PHE A 149 -12.87 -4.23 -13.31
N ASP A 150 -13.40 -4.44 -12.11
CA ASP A 150 -14.06 -3.38 -11.35
C ASP A 150 -13.13 -2.82 -10.27
N LEU A 151 -12.38 -3.70 -9.61
CA LEU A 151 -11.57 -3.35 -8.46
C LEU A 151 -10.21 -4.05 -8.46
N TRP A 152 -9.17 -3.30 -8.13
CA TRP A 152 -7.85 -3.81 -7.84
C TRP A 152 -7.56 -3.67 -6.34
N VAL A 153 -7.29 -4.78 -5.66
CA VAL A 153 -7.06 -4.84 -4.22
C VAL A 153 -5.65 -5.36 -3.98
N THR A 154 -4.81 -4.58 -3.32
CA THR A 154 -3.44 -4.97 -2.99
C THR A 154 -3.31 -5.32 -1.51
N ILE A 155 -2.67 -6.46 -1.24
CA ILE A 155 -2.39 -6.94 0.11
C ILE A 155 -0.94 -7.42 0.17
N ASP A 156 -0.10 -6.75 0.97
CA ASP A 156 1.30 -7.13 1.13
C ASP A 156 1.45 -8.44 1.92
N SER A 157 2.51 -9.19 1.64
CA SER A 157 2.71 -10.53 2.19
C SER A 157 2.95 -10.56 3.72
N ASP A 158 3.30 -9.42 4.31
CA ASP A 158 3.49 -9.23 5.75
C ASP A 158 2.27 -8.61 6.47
N ILE A 159 1.15 -8.43 5.76
CA ILE A 159 -0.10 -7.93 6.35
C ILE A 159 -0.95 -9.09 6.89
N ILE A 160 -1.46 -8.91 8.11
CA ILE A 160 -2.34 -9.86 8.79
C ILE A 160 -3.74 -9.27 8.90
N PHE A 161 -4.72 -9.91 8.28
CA PHE A 161 -6.08 -9.41 8.12
C PHE A 161 -7.13 -10.48 8.43
N THR A 162 -8.40 -10.10 8.49
CA THR A 162 -9.55 -11.02 8.53
C THR A 162 -10.39 -10.93 7.25
N PRO A 163 -11.21 -11.95 6.93
CA PRO A 163 -12.13 -11.89 5.79
C PRO A 163 -13.08 -10.69 5.83
N GLU A 164 -13.59 -10.34 7.01
CA GLU A 164 -14.49 -9.21 7.22
C GLU A 164 -13.83 -7.88 6.86
N GLN A 165 -12.53 -7.74 7.18
CA GLN A 165 -11.77 -6.54 6.84
C GLN A 165 -11.56 -6.38 5.33
N VAL A 166 -11.35 -7.49 4.61
CA VAL A 166 -11.25 -7.47 3.15
C VAL A 166 -12.58 -7.10 2.52
N ILE A 167 -13.69 -7.67 3.02
CA ILE A 167 -15.03 -7.35 2.53
C ILE A 167 -15.37 -5.88 2.81
N GLU A 168 -15.11 -5.39 4.03
CA GLU A 168 -15.32 -3.97 4.38
C GLU A 168 -14.45 -3.04 3.53
N LEU A 169 -13.22 -3.44 3.18
CA LEU A 169 -12.35 -2.68 2.26
C LEU A 169 -12.98 -2.58 0.86
N ILE A 170 -13.43 -3.72 0.31
CA ILE A 170 -14.07 -3.78 -1.01
C ILE A 170 -15.36 -2.95 -1.01
N GLU A 171 -16.24 -3.16 -0.03
CA GLU A 171 -17.54 -2.48 0.07
C GLU A 171 -17.38 -0.98 0.36
N SER A 172 -16.31 -0.57 1.05
CA SER A 172 -15.97 0.86 1.20
C SER A 172 -15.74 1.57 -0.13
N THR A 173 -15.38 0.83 -1.18
CA THR A 173 -15.16 1.44 -2.49
C THR A 173 -16.44 1.92 -3.18
N GLU A 174 -17.61 1.47 -2.71
CA GLU A 174 -18.91 2.01 -3.13
C GLU A 174 -19.08 3.48 -2.74
N HIS A 175 -18.38 3.93 -1.69
CA HIS A 175 -18.40 5.32 -1.22
C HIS A 175 -17.22 6.14 -1.76
N HIS A 176 -16.03 5.53 -1.87
CA HIS A 176 -14.81 6.21 -2.28
C HIS A 176 -13.99 5.36 -3.24
N PRO A 177 -13.52 5.87 -4.39
CA PRO A 177 -12.85 5.05 -5.40
C PRO A 177 -11.46 4.55 -5.01
N VAL A 178 -10.85 5.14 -3.98
CA VAL A 178 -9.56 4.73 -3.41
C VAL A 178 -9.70 4.63 -1.89
N VAL A 179 -9.58 3.42 -1.35
CA VAL A 179 -9.68 3.16 0.09
C VAL A 179 -8.52 2.31 0.56
N ALA A 180 -7.96 2.62 1.73
CA ALA A 180 -6.97 1.77 2.41
C ALA A 180 -7.34 1.53 3.88
N GLY A 181 -6.80 0.44 4.44
CA GLY A 181 -6.86 0.14 5.87
C GLY A 181 -5.62 0.65 6.61
N MET A 182 -5.72 0.75 7.94
CA MET A 182 -4.63 1.22 8.79
C MET A 182 -3.76 0.08 9.29
N TYR A 183 -2.45 0.28 9.28
CA TYR A 183 -1.48 -0.60 9.91
C TYR A 183 -0.30 0.19 10.44
N ARG A 184 0.27 -0.29 11.56
CA ARG A 184 1.36 0.41 12.26
C ARG A 184 2.70 0.18 11.58
N MET A 185 3.58 1.17 11.65
CA MET A 185 4.96 1.08 11.22
C MET A 185 5.81 0.30 12.23
N ALA A 186 7.05 -0.01 11.87
CA ALA A 186 7.98 -0.76 12.72
C ALA A 186 8.37 -0.02 14.01
N ASP A 187 8.17 1.31 14.06
CA ASP A 187 8.37 2.15 15.24
C ASP A 187 7.27 2.00 16.32
N LEU A 188 6.25 1.18 16.06
CA LEU A 188 5.10 0.90 16.92
C LEU A 188 4.21 2.11 17.26
N THR A 189 4.56 3.28 16.75
CA THR A 189 3.99 4.59 17.11
C THR A 189 3.13 5.11 15.98
N ASN A 190 3.65 5.07 14.76
CA ASN A 190 3.02 5.71 13.61
C ASN A 190 2.19 4.71 12.80
N TYR A 191 1.14 5.22 12.15
CA TYR A 191 0.49 4.52 11.05
C TYR A 191 1.19 4.82 9.72
N ALA A 192 1.11 3.90 8.77
CA ALA A 192 1.74 4.02 7.46
C ALA A 192 0.99 4.97 6.49
N PHE A 193 0.53 6.13 6.95
CA PHE A 193 -0.08 7.16 6.12
C PHE A 193 0.14 8.57 6.66
N VAL A 194 0.04 9.55 5.76
CA VAL A 194 0.29 10.97 6.04
C VAL A 194 -0.92 11.80 5.65
N LYS A 195 -1.42 12.60 6.60
CA LYS A 195 -2.58 13.47 6.40
C LYS A 195 -2.30 14.56 5.38
N ASP A 196 -1.24 15.33 5.62
CA ASP A 196 -0.93 16.56 4.88
C ASP A 196 0.48 16.53 4.29
N TRP A 197 0.62 17.04 3.06
CA TRP A 197 1.91 17.24 2.42
C TRP A 197 2.61 18.50 2.96
N ASP A 198 3.00 18.46 4.23
CA ASP A 198 3.62 19.59 4.93
C ASP A 198 5.13 19.67 4.64
N ILE A 199 5.48 20.61 3.75
CA ILE A 199 6.87 20.88 3.37
C ILE A 199 7.69 21.48 4.52
N ASN A 200 7.08 22.25 5.43
CA ASN A 200 7.81 22.85 6.54
C ASN A 200 8.23 21.74 7.53
N TYR A 201 7.29 20.87 7.89
CA TYR A 201 7.61 19.68 8.67
C TYR A 201 8.69 18.83 8.00
N PHE A 202 8.60 18.62 6.68
CA PHE A 202 9.62 17.86 5.94
C PHE A 202 11.00 18.51 6.00
N LYS A 203 11.10 19.83 5.82
CA LYS A 203 12.39 20.55 5.89
C LYS A 203 13.07 20.38 7.25
N GLU A 204 12.28 20.33 8.32
CA GLU A 204 12.78 20.20 9.69
C GLU A 204 13.14 18.75 10.06
N ASN A 205 12.36 17.77 9.57
CA ASN A 205 12.43 16.38 10.05
C ASN A 205 12.97 15.38 9.01
N GLY A 206 13.10 15.78 7.74
CA GLY A 206 13.52 14.91 6.63
C GLY A 206 12.47 13.86 6.20
N THR A 207 11.26 13.95 6.74
CA THR A 207 10.13 13.06 6.45
C THR A 207 8.83 13.83 6.62
N PHE A 208 7.73 13.38 6.03
CA PHE A 208 6.42 13.92 6.34
C PHE A 208 5.87 13.36 7.65
N LYS A 209 4.89 14.07 8.23
CA LYS A 209 4.30 13.69 9.50
C LYS A 209 3.31 12.54 9.34
N PHE A 210 3.74 11.34 9.70
CA PHE A 210 2.87 10.17 9.81
C PHE A 210 1.85 10.35 10.92
N SER A 211 0.64 9.84 10.70
CA SER A 211 -0.45 9.96 11.67
C SER A 211 -0.29 8.97 12.82
N THR A 212 -0.65 9.38 14.04
CA THR A 212 -0.60 8.51 15.23
C THR A 212 -1.97 7.95 15.61
N PRO A 213 -2.04 6.86 16.42
CA PRO A 213 -3.28 6.36 16.99
C PRO A 213 -4.11 7.42 17.73
N GLU A 214 -3.46 8.27 18.51
CA GLU A 214 -4.12 9.31 19.29
C GLU A 214 -4.77 10.36 18.39
N GLU A 215 -4.09 10.77 17.32
CA GLU A 215 -4.63 11.72 16.33
C GLU A 215 -5.89 11.16 15.66
N ILE A 216 -5.87 9.87 15.31
CA ILE A 216 -7.04 9.19 14.72
C ILE A 216 -8.17 9.07 15.73
N ASP A 217 -7.89 8.70 16.98
CA ASP A 217 -8.91 8.59 18.02
C ASP A 217 -9.58 9.93 18.32
N VAL A 218 -8.81 11.02 18.35
CA VAL A 218 -9.35 12.38 18.51
C VAL A 218 -10.22 12.74 17.31
N TRP A 219 -9.71 12.55 16.09
CA TRP A 219 -10.46 12.88 14.88
C TRP A 219 -11.78 12.09 14.75
N LYS A 220 -11.77 10.79 15.08
CA LYS A 220 -13.00 9.97 15.08
C LYS A 220 -14.03 10.49 16.08
N LYS A 221 -13.61 10.90 17.28
CA LYS A 221 -14.49 11.46 18.30
C LYS A 221 -15.09 12.80 17.88
N GLU A 222 -14.29 13.66 17.25
CA GLU A 222 -14.72 15.00 16.85
C GLU A 222 -15.64 14.98 15.63
N THR A 223 -15.38 14.07 14.68
CA THR A 223 -16.05 14.11 13.38
C THR A 223 -17.13 13.05 13.20
N SER A 224 -17.07 11.95 13.96
CA SER A 224 -17.92 10.76 13.80
C SER A 224 -17.85 10.10 12.41
N PHE A 225 -16.91 10.51 11.55
CA PHE A 225 -16.66 9.87 10.27
C PHE A 225 -15.64 8.74 10.42
N LYS A 226 -15.75 7.72 9.57
CA LYS A 226 -14.74 6.64 9.50
C LYS A 226 -13.74 6.80 8.35
N TYR A 227 -14.02 7.61 7.34
CA TYR A 227 -13.14 7.82 6.19
C TYR A 227 -12.25 9.05 6.39
N TYR A 228 -10.99 8.80 6.67
CA TYR A 228 -9.98 9.82 6.95
C TYR A 228 -9.19 10.15 5.68
N PRO A 229 -9.27 11.39 5.16
CA PRO A 229 -8.55 11.77 3.94
C PRO A 229 -7.06 11.95 4.21
N VAL A 230 -6.24 11.51 3.27
CA VAL A 230 -4.76 11.54 3.37
C VAL A 230 -4.10 12.03 2.09
N ALA A 231 -2.91 12.60 2.22
CA ALA A 231 -2.05 12.98 1.11
C ALA A 231 -1.39 11.75 0.45
N TYR A 232 -0.96 10.79 1.26
CA TYR A 232 -0.49 9.49 0.80
C TYR A 232 -0.63 8.41 1.87
N THR A 233 -0.59 7.16 1.44
CA THR A 233 -0.62 5.97 2.31
C THR A 233 0.23 4.86 1.73
N GLY A 234 0.75 4.01 2.60
CA GLY A 234 1.32 2.74 2.20
C GLY A 234 0.29 1.83 1.55
N MET A 235 0.79 0.95 0.68
CA MET A 235 -0.01 0.09 -0.21
C MET A 235 -0.20 -1.33 0.32
N GLY A 236 0.03 -1.56 1.62
CA GLY A 236 -0.07 -2.88 2.23
C GLY A 236 -1.49 -3.43 2.30
N PHE A 237 -2.50 -2.57 2.33
CA PHE A 237 -3.90 -2.99 2.37
C PHE A 237 -4.79 -1.90 1.75
N MET A 238 -4.96 -1.94 0.43
CA MET A 238 -5.62 -0.89 -0.35
C MET A 238 -6.51 -1.47 -1.46
N ALA A 239 -7.62 -0.81 -1.76
CA ALA A 239 -8.52 -1.09 -2.87
C ALA A 239 -8.71 0.15 -3.75
N VAL A 240 -8.62 -0.04 -5.07
CA VAL A 240 -8.66 1.02 -6.09
C VAL A 240 -9.60 0.62 -7.22
N LYS A 241 -10.59 1.46 -7.52
CA LYS A 241 -11.51 1.26 -8.66
C LYS A 241 -10.78 1.44 -9.99
N LYS A 242 -11.21 0.67 -11.01
CA LYS A 242 -10.66 0.74 -12.38
C LYS A 242 -10.61 2.17 -12.93
N GLU A 243 -11.64 2.97 -12.68
CA GLU A 243 -11.74 4.36 -13.19
C GLU A 243 -10.55 5.25 -12.78
N VAL A 244 -9.91 4.97 -11.64
CA VAL A 244 -8.73 5.70 -11.18
C VAL A 244 -7.55 5.44 -12.13
N PHE A 245 -7.34 4.18 -12.52
CA PHE A 245 -6.31 3.81 -13.51
C PHE A 245 -6.64 4.31 -14.92
N ASP A 246 -7.92 4.39 -15.27
CA ASP A 246 -8.34 4.94 -16.56
C ASP A 246 -7.92 6.42 -16.72
N LYS A 247 -7.94 7.18 -15.62
CA LYS A 247 -7.50 8.58 -15.55
C LYS A 247 -5.99 8.78 -15.38
N MET A 248 -5.28 7.79 -14.84
CA MET A 248 -3.83 7.82 -14.75
C MET A 248 -3.14 7.46 -16.08
N ARG A 249 -1.87 7.85 -16.19
CA ARG A 249 -0.98 7.47 -17.29
C ARG A 249 0.15 6.61 -16.73
N TYR A 250 0.51 5.54 -17.45
CA TYR A 250 1.72 4.77 -17.18
C TYR A 250 2.97 5.67 -17.29
N PRO A 251 4.01 5.46 -16.45
CA PRO A 251 4.11 4.51 -15.33
C PRO A 251 3.31 4.92 -14.08
N TYR A 252 2.55 3.98 -13.49
CA TYR A 252 1.65 4.27 -12.37
C TYR A 252 2.36 4.47 -11.02
N PHE A 253 3.48 3.77 -10.81
CA PHE A 253 4.24 3.71 -9.54
C PHE A 253 5.55 4.51 -9.58
N ASP A 254 5.59 5.52 -10.44
CA ASP A 254 6.74 6.40 -10.64
C ASP A 254 6.27 7.86 -10.57
N ALA A 255 7.13 8.73 -10.06
CA ALA A 255 6.83 10.14 -9.92
C ALA A 255 8.11 10.98 -10.05
N GLU A 256 7.93 12.22 -10.49
CA GLU A 256 9.02 13.18 -10.57
C GLU A 256 9.66 13.42 -9.19
N LEU A 257 10.98 13.61 -9.21
CA LEU A 257 11.81 13.95 -8.06
C LEU A 257 11.20 15.13 -7.29
N ASN A 258 11.03 14.98 -5.99
CA ASN A 258 10.61 16.07 -5.13
C ASN A 258 11.80 17.02 -4.91
N ILE A 259 11.70 18.25 -5.41
CA ILE A 259 12.70 19.29 -5.19
C ILE A 259 12.16 20.27 -4.17
N ILE A 260 12.84 20.37 -3.02
CA ILE A 260 12.46 21.26 -1.91
C ILE A 260 13.61 22.21 -1.65
N ILE A 261 13.33 23.51 -1.60
CA ILE A 261 14.33 24.54 -1.28
C ILE A 261 14.16 24.90 0.19
N ALA A 262 15.16 24.57 1.01
CA ALA A 262 15.23 24.94 2.42
C ALA A 262 15.47 26.44 2.59
N ASP A 263 15.22 26.94 3.79
CA ASP A 263 15.22 28.38 4.07
C ASP A 263 16.64 28.99 3.99
N ASP A 264 17.68 28.17 4.18
CA ASP A 264 19.08 28.51 3.98
C ASP A 264 19.55 28.43 2.51
N GLY A 265 18.63 28.12 1.59
CA GLY A 265 18.89 27.96 0.15
C GLY A 265 19.38 26.56 -0.26
N LYS A 266 19.52 25.62 0.68
CA LYS A 266 19.89 24.23 0.37
C LYS A 266 18.80 23.56 -0.48
N VAL A 267 19.21 22.91 -1.56
CA VAL A 267 18.31 22.15 -2.43
C VAL A 267 18.25 20.70 -1.97
N ILE A 268 17.11 20.29 -1.42
CA ILE A 268 16.78 18.92 -1.04
C ILE A 268 16.17 18.21 -2.25
N ARG A 269 16.68 17.00 -2.53
CA ARG A 269 16.21 16.12 -3.61
C ARG A 269 15.73 14.82 -2.98
N ASP A 270 14.41 14.64 -2.97
CA ASP A 270 13.76 13.49 -2.37
C ASP A 270 13.20 12.57 -3.46
N ILE A 271 13.63 11.30 -3.41
CA ILE A 271 13.12 10.22 -4.24
C ILE A 271 12.07 9.50 -3.40
N CYS A 272 10.83 9.47 -3.87
CA CYS A 272 9.76 8.85 -3.14
C CYS A 272 9.65 7.34 -3.43
N SER A 273 9.13 6.59 -2.46
CA SER A 273 8.74 5.18 -2.62
C SER A 273 7.58 5.03 -3.61
N GLU A 274 7.30 3.79 -4.01
CA GLU A 274 6.32 3.48 -5.04
C GLU A 274 4.88 3.79 -4.60
N ASP A 275 4.60 3.65 -3.30
CA ASP A 275 3.32 3.98 -2.68
C ASP A 275 3.05 5.48 -2.62
N VAL A 276 4.07 6.29 -2.33
CA VAL A 276 4.03 7.75 -2.39
C VAL A 276 3.89 8.21 -3.84
N ALA A 277 4.64 7.61 -4.78
CA ALA A 277 4.54 7.91 -6.20
C ALA A 277 3.13 7.63 -6.74
N PHE A 278 2.58 6.45 -6.41
CA PHE A 278 1.22 6.07 -6.77
C PHE A 278 0.18 7.00 -6.15
N SER A 279 0.33 7.34 -4.87
CA SER A 279 -0.56 8.29 -4.18
C SER A 279 -0.55 9.65 -4.86
N LYS A 280 0.63 10.19 -5.22
CA LYS A 280 0.76 11.45 -5.97
C LYS A 280 0.05 11.37 -7.32
N ASN A 281 0.18 10.24 -8.04
CA ASN A 281 -0.48 10.04 -9.32
C ASN A 281 -2.01 9.95 -9.21
N ILE A 282 -2.53 9.32 -8.14
CA ILE A 282 -3.97 9.30 -7.82
C ILE A 282 -4.49 10.72 -7.59
N ILE A 283 -3.80 11.50 -6.76
CA ILE A 283 -4.19 12.88 -6.45
C ILE A 283 -4.12 13.76 -7.71
N LYS A 284 -3.08 13.60 -8.55
CA LYS A 284 -2.95 14.28 -9.84
C LYS A 284 -4.06 13.90 -10.83
N ALA A 285 -4.58 12.67 -10.75
CA ALA A 285 -5.73 12.22 -11.52
C ALA A 285 -7.07 12.76 -10.99
N GLY A 286 -7.08 13.51 -9.89
CA GLY A 286 -8.26 14.16 -9.33
C GLY A 286 -9.03 13.32 -8.31
N TYR A 287 -8.44 12.25 -7.80
CA TYR A 287 -9.06 11.37 -6.80
C TYR A 287 -8.47 11.60 -5.41
N GLN A 288 -9.30 11.44 -4.38
CA GLN A 288 -8.87 11.49 -2.98
C GLN A 288 -8.62 10.07 -2.45
N ILE A 289 -7.61 9.92 -1.61
CA ILE A 289 -7.29 8.67 -0.92
C ILE A 289 -7.95 8.71 0.44
N MET A 290 -8.75 7.69 0.76
CA MET A 290 -9.45 7.57 2.02
C MET A 290 -8.93 6.40 2.85
N ILE A 291 -8.59 6.66 4.11
CA ILE A 291 -8.33 5.60 5.08
C ILE A 291 -9.65 5.24 5.77
N ASN A 292 -10.09 4.00 5.68
CA ASN A 292 -11.18 3.51 6.52
C ASN A 292 -10.61 3.20 7.91
N THR A 293 -10.87 4.09 8.86
CA THR A 293 -10.34 4.04 10.24
C THR A 293 -10.98 2.95 11.12
N ASP A 294 -11.96 2.20 10.60
CA ASP A 294 -12.48 0.99 11.26
C ASP A 294 -11.72 -0.27 10.82
N ILE A 295 -10.95 -0.19 9.74
CA ILE A 295 -10.09 -1.28 9.26
C ILE A 295 -8.69 -1.10 9.86
N ARG A 296 -8.37 -1.89 10.88
CA ARG A 296 -7.01 -1.98 11.44
C ARG A 296 -6.45 -3.38 11.26
N VAL A 297 -5.46 -3.53 10.37
CA VAL A 297 -4.77 -4.80 10.09
C VAL A 297 -3.44 -4.88 10.85
N GLY A 298 -2.92 -6.09 11.01
CA GLY A 298 -1.59 -6.34 11.57
C GLY A 298 -0.49 -6.15 10.52
N HIS A 299 0.70 -5.77 10.97
CA HIS A 299 1.91 -5.65 10.16
C HIS A 299 3.00 -6.49 10.79
N LEU A 300 3.34 -7.60 10.14
CA LEU A 300 4.30 -8.57 10.64
C LEU A 300 5.72 -8.04 10.44
N LYS A 301 6.51 -8.00 11.51
CA LYS A 301 7.95 -7.69 11.46
C LYS A 301 8.74 -8.83 12.08
N GLN A 302 9.82 -9.21 11.39
CA GLN A 302 10.70 -10.28 11.83
C GLN A 302 11.61 -9.77 12.94
N LEU A 303 11.91 -10.65 13.90
CA LEU A 303 12.89 -10.43 14.96
C LEU A 303 13.98 -11.48 14.79
N VAL A 304 15.24 -11.05 14.69
CA VAL A 304 16.40 -11.95 14.70
C VAL A 304 16.75 -12.27 16.15
N ILE A 305 16.97 -13.55 16.46
CA ILE A 305 17.37 -14.05 17.79
C ILE A 305 18.81 -14.53 17.71
#